data_AF-A0A8D2JE75-F1
#
_entry.id   AF-A0A8D2JE75-F1
#
_cell.length_a   1.000
_cell.length_b   1.000
_cell.length_c   1.000
_cell.angle_alpha   90.00
_cell.angle_beta   90.00
_cell.angle_gamma   90.00
#
_symmetry.space_group_name_H-M   'P 1'
#
loop_
_entity.id
_entity.type
_entity.pdbx_description
1 polymer ?
#
loop_
_entity_poly.entity_id
_entity_poly.type
_entity_poly.pdbx_seq_one_letter_code
_entity_poly.pdbx_strand_id
1 'polypeptide(L)'
;YSKTMKLLLFLGLSLLAVLVVPSAEGKIFQRCELARVLKQHQLEGFVGRKVADWVCLAQHESSYNTAAVHDNGRSRDYGIFQINKLLDDNIADDIACGKQIAREARGLTPCIPDGWLSNCPLTSSSAGMPMRSLGNWF
;
A
#
# COMPACT_ATOMS: atom_id res chain seq x y z
N TYR A 1 -49.01 2.67 -16.58
CA TYR A 1 -47.96 1.73 -17.03
C TYR A 1 -46.53 2.32 -16.91
N SER A 2 -46.25 3.54 -17.40
CA SER A 2 -44.88 4.08 -17.46
C SER A 2 -44.19 4.41 -16.11
N LYS A 3 -44.92 4.91 -15.11
CA LYS A 3 -44.31 5.36 -13.83
C LYS A 3 -43.84 4.21 -12.94
N THR A 4 -44.61 3.14 -12.88
CA THR A 4 -44.31 1.95 -12.06
C THR A 4 -43.10 1.19 -12.61
N MET A 5 -42.97 1.08 -13.94
CA MET A 5 -41.79 0.46 -14.56
C MET A 5 -40.51 1.29 -14.34
N LYS A 6 -40.59 2.63 -14.40
CA LYS A 6 -39.46 3.50 -14.07
C LYS A 6 -39.06 3.36 -12.60
N LEU A 7 -40.02 3.31 -11.69
CA LEU A 7 -39.77 3.11 -10.27
C LEU A 7 -39.11 1.76 -9.98
N LEU A 8 -39.59 0.69 -10.62
CA LEU A 8 -38.99 -0.65 -10.51
C LEU A 8 -37.57 -0.69 -11.10
N LEU A 9 -37.32 0.01 -12.21
CA LEU A 9 -35.97 0.15 -12.77
C LEU A 9 -35.03 0.93 -11.86
N PHE A 10 -35.48 2.04 -11.26
CA PHE A 10 -34.67 2.82 -10.31
C PHE A 10 -34.40 2.05 -9.01
N LEU A 11 -35.41 1.36 -8.47
CA LEU A 11 -35.25 0.52 -7.28
C LEU A 11 -34.32 -0.66 -7.57
N GLY A 12 -34.46 -1.30 -8.73
CA GLY A 12 -33.58 -2.38 -9.18
C GLY A 12 -32.14 -1.91 -9.36
N LEU A 13 -31.93 -0.76 -10.01
CA LEU A 13 -30.60 -0.17 -10.23
C LEU A 13 -29.94 0.27 -8.91
N SER A 14 -30.73 0.83 -7.98
CA SER A 14 -30.26 1.21 -6.65
C SER A 14 -29.85 -0.02 -5.82
N LEU A 15 -30.64 -1.10 -5.87
CA LEU A 15 -30.31 -2.33 -5.16
C LEU A 15 -29.06 -3.01 -5.74
N LEU A 16 -28.92 -2.99 -7.07
CA LEU A 16 -27.73 -3.51 -7.75
C LEU A 16 -26.46 -2.72 -7.37
N ALA A 17 -26.56 -1.39 -7.24
CA ALA A 17 -25.44 -0.54 -6.86
C ALA A 17 -24.93 -0.81 -5.43
N VAL A 18 -25.83 -1.13 -4.49
CA VAL A 18 -25.45 -1.47 -3.11
C VAL A 18 -24.74 -2.83 -3.02
N LEU A 19 -25.10 -3.79 -3.88
CA LEU A 19 -24.50 -5.12 -3.90
C LEU A 19 -23.09 -5.14 -4.52
N VAL A 20 -22.69 -4.09 -5.25
CA VAL A 20 -21.39 -4.00 -5.93
C VAL A 20 -20.37 -3.22 -5.09
N VAL A 21 -20.71 -2.80 -3.87
CA VAL A 21 -19.73 -2.14 -3.00
C VAL A 21 -18.65 -3.15 -2.60
N PRO A 22 -17.38 -2.98 -3.02
CA PRO A 22 -16.32 -3.86 -2.57
C PRO A 22 -16.19 -3.74 -1.06
N SER A 23 -16.20 -4.88 -0.37
CA SER A 23 -15.89 -4.99 1.04
C SER A 23 -14.42 -4.63 1.25
N ALA A 24 -14.14 -3.57 2.02
CA ALA A 24 -12.80 -3.16 2.41
C ALA A 24 -12.22 -4.15 3.44
N GLU A 25 -11.79 -5.30 2.95
CA GLU A 25 -11.17 -6.37 3.75
C GLU A 25 -9.66 -6.28 3.57
N GLY A 26 -8.93 -5.96 4.64
CA GLY A 26 -7.47 -5.87 4.60
C GLY A 26 -6.77 -7.13 4.07
N LYS A 27 -5.66 -6.93 3.34
CA LYS A 27 -4.86 -8.01 2.76
C LYS A 27 -3.47 -8.06 3.36
N ILE A 28 -3.01 -9.26 3.69
CA ILE A 28 -1.61 -9.53 4.04
C ILE A 28 -0.92 -10.08 2.79
N PHE A 29 -0.01 -9.30 2.21
CA PHE A 29 0.74 -9.73 1.02
C PHE A 29 1.88 -10.68 1.36
N GLN A 30 2.15 -11.64 0.49
CA GLN A 30 3.41 -12.38 0.52
C GLN A 30 4.56 -11.50 0.00
N ARG A 31 5.78 -11.68 0.51
CA ARG A 31 6.94 -10.84 0.16
C ARG A 31 7.14 -10.64 -1.35
N CYS A 32 7.20 -11.72 -2.13
CA CYS A 32 7.40 -11.63 -3.58
C CYS A 32 6.15 -11.18 -4.34
N GLU A 33 4.96 -11.36 -3.76
CA GLU A 33 3.70 -10.85 -4.32
C GLU A 33 3.69 -9.33 -4.23
N LEU A 34 3.96 -8.78 -3.04
CA LEU A 34 4.09 -7.34 -2.83
C LEU A 34 5.14 -6.74 -3.76
N ALA A 35 6.30 -7.38 -3.87
CA ALA A 35 7.38 -6.92 -4.73
C ALA A 35 6.97 -6.85 -6.22
N ARG A 36 6.11 -7.77 -6.71
CA ARG A 36 5.54 -7.69 -8.07
C ARG A 36 4.60 -6.50 -8.23
N VAL A 37 3.70 -6.30 -7.27
CA VAL A 37 2.75 -5.18 -7.27
C VAL A 37 3.51 -3.85 -7.28
N LEU A 38 4.46 -3.66 -6.38
CA LEU A 38 5.26 -2.43 -6.32
C LEU A 38 6.03 -2.17 -7.62
N LYS A 39 6.54 -3.23 -8.26
CA LYS A 39 7.19 -3.10 -9.58
C LYS A 39 6.20 -2.68 -10.67
N GLN A 40 5.00 -3.28 -10.72
CA GLN A 40 3.93 -2.90 -11.66
C GLN A 40 3.51 -1.43 -11.49
N HIS A 41 3.54 -0.94 -10.26
CA HIS A 41 3.28 0.46 -9.94
C HIS A 41 4.50 1.38 -10.14
N GLN A 42 5.58 0.94 -10.80
CA GLN A 42 6.74 1.78 -11.14
C GLN A 42 7.46 2.38 -9.91
N LEU A 43 7.68 1.57 -8.87
CA LEU A 43 8.47 1.98 -7.70
C LEU A 43 9.97 1.65 -7.87
N GLU A 44 10.34 0.85 -8.87
CA GLU A 44 11.74 0.61 -9.21
C GLU A 44 12.38 1.92 -9.73
N GLY A 45 13.42 2.40 -9.08
CA GLY A 45 14.10 3.67 -9.38
C GLY A 45 13.36 4.92 -8.90
N PHE A 46 12.16 4.80 -8.33
CA PHE A 46 11.39 5.95 -7.87
C PHE A 46 12.12 6.62 -6.70
N VAL A 47 12.37 7.93 -6.82
CA VAL A 47 13.22 8.73 -5.91
C VAL A 47 14.59 8.09 -5.62
N GLY A 48 15.15 7.37 -6.61
CA GLY A 48 16.44 6.69 -6.47
C GLY A 48 16.40 5.41 -5.63
N ARG A 49 15.21 4.84 -5.36
CA ARG A 49 15.00 3.66 -4.51
C ARG A 49 14.58 2.44 -5.32
N LYS A 50 14.93 1.26 -4.82
CA LYS A 50 14.60 -0.03 -5.46
C LYS A 50 13.31 -0.60 -4.90
N VAL A 51 12.66 -1.51 -5.60
CA VAL A 51 11.49 -2.22 -5.04
C VAL A 51 11.81 -2.91 -3.71
N ALA A 52 13.03 -3.42 -3.52
CA ALA A 52 13.48 -4.04 -2.27
C ALA A 52 13.30 -3.12 -1.05
N ASP A 53 13.55 -1.83 -1.24
CA ASP A 53 13.45 -0.82 -0.20
C ASP A 53 12.00 -0.68 0.30
N TRP A 54 11.07 -0.57 -0.64
CA TRP A 54 9.64 -0.44 -0.38
C TRP A 54 9.04 -1.72 0.25
N VAL A 55 9.51 -2.89 -0.19
CA VAL A 55 9.11 -4.17 0.41
C VAL A 55 9.61 -4.25 1.86
N CYS A 56 10.84 -3.84 2.13
CA CYS A 56 11.34 -3.87 3.50
C CYS A 56 10.65 -2.84 4.40
N LEU A 57 10.34 -1.65 3.86
CA LEU A 57 9.52 -0.66 4.55
C LEU A 57 8.19 -1.27 5.00
N ALA A 58 7.44 -1.87 4.06
CA ALA A 58 6.18 -2.54 4.36
C ALA A 58 6.30 -3.66 5.40
N GLN A 59 7.42 -4.41 5.41
CA GLN A 59 7.64 -5.44 6.42
C GLN A 59 7.78 -4.85 7.83
N HIS A 60 8.54 -3.76 7.97
CA HIS A 60 8.83 -3.16 9.26
C HIS A 60 7.65 -2.38 9.83
N GLU A 61 6.92 -1.69 8.96
CA GLU A 61 5.80 -0.83 9.36
C GLU A 61 4.53 -1.64 9.65
N SER A 62 4.20 -2.64 8.81
CA SER A 62 2.89 -3.29 8.87
C SER A 62 2.92 -4.82 8.78
N SER A 63 4.10 -5.43 8.67
CA SER A 63 4.23 -6.86 8.32
C SER A 63 3.43 -7.25 7.07
N TYR A 64 3.46 -6.39 6.05
CA TYR A 64 2.76 -6.54 4.77
C TYR A 64 1.22 -6.48 4.84
N ASN A 65 0.65 -6.03 5.96
CA ASN A 65 -0.79 -5.96 6.15
C ASN A 65 -1.36 -4.60 5.74
N THR A 66 -2.21 -4.56 4.71
CA THR A 66 -2.88 -3.31 4.28
C THR A 66 -3.95 -2.81 5.26
N ALA A 67 -4.40 -3.64 6.21
CA ALA A 67 -5.27 -3.19 7.30
C ALA A 67 -4.52 -3.04 8.64
N ALA A 68 -3.19 -2.88 8.62
CA ALA A 68 -2.45 -2.56 9.84
C ALA A 68 -2.91 -1.21 10.39
N VAL A 69 -3.22 -1.18 11.68
CA VAL A 69 -3.56 0.04 12.41
C VAL A 69 -2.64 0.13 13.62
N HIS A 70 -1.89 1.23 13.72
CA HIS A 70 -1.11 1.56 14.89
C HIS A 70 -1.73 2.76 15.60
N ASP A 71 -2.05 2.61 16.89
CA ASP A 71 -2.65 3.66 17.70
C ASP A 71 -1.58 4.27 18.61
N ASN A 72 -1.22 5.53 18.31
CA ASN A 72 -0.27 6.33 19.09
C ASN A 72 -0.98 7.16 20.19
N GLY A 73 -2.28 6.93 20.42
CA GLY A 73 -3.15 7.63 21.36
C GLY A 73 -3.61 9.01 20.88
N ARG A 74 -2.71 9.81 20.27
CA ARG A 74 -3.04 11.11 19.67
C ARG A 74 -3.34 11.03 18.17
N SER A 75 -2.79 10.02 17.51
CA SER A 75 -2.94 9.77 16.08
C SER A 75 -3.04 8.26 15.84
N ARG A 76 -3.60 7.89 14.69
CA ARG A 76 -3.60 6.52 14.19
C ARG A 76 -2.94 6.48 12.83
N ASP A 77 -2.07 5.50 12.65
CA ASP A 77 -1.40 5.20 11.40
C ASP A 77 -2.07 3.98 10.78
N TYR A 78 -2.18 3.99 9.45
CA TYR A 78 -2.97 3.02 8.71
C TYR A 78 -2.21 2.49 7.51
N GLY A 79 -2.61 1.31 7.04
CA GLY A 79 -2.15 0.82 5.75
C GLY A 79 -0.76 0.19 5.80
N ILE A 80 -0.32 -0.26 4.63
CA ILE A 80 0.91 -1.05 4.50
C ILE A 80 2.18 -0.23 4.78
N PHE A 81 2.10 1.10 4.61
CA PHE A 81 3.20 2.05 4.86
C PHE A 81 2.99 2.88 6.13
N GLN A 82 1.97 2.59 6.95
CA GLN A 82 1.66 3.29 8.21
C GLN A 82 1.56 4.82 8.02
N ILE A 83 0.69 5.25 7.10
CA ILE A 83 0.41 6.65 6.81
C ILE A 83 -0.97 7.02 7.38
N ASN A 84 -1.11 8.24 7.88
CA ASN A 84 -2.39 8.75 8.38
C ASN A 84 -3.38 8.95 7.21
N LYS A 85 -4.40 8.06 7.10
CA LYS A 85 -5.58 8.03 6.19
C LYS A 85 -5.60 7.02 5.02
N LEU A 86 -5.35 5.72 5.26
CA LEU A 86 -5.45 4.69 4.21
C LEU A 86 -6.07 3.39 4.76
N LEU A 87 -7.39 3.33 4.89
CA LEU A 87 -8.10 2.12 5.33
C LEU A 87 -8.92 1.54 4.17
N ASP A 88 -8.26 0.92 3.21
CA ASP A 88 -8.91 -0.02 2.28
C ASP A 88 -7.95 -1.13 1.81
N ASP A 89 -8.43 -2.04 0.96
CA ASP A 89 -7.69 -3.18 0.41
C ASP A 89 -6.95 -2.82 -0.90
N ASN A 90 -7.13 -1.59 -1.39
CA ASN A 90 -6.61 -1.14 -2.67
C ASN A 90 -5.23 -0.51 -2.51
N ILE A 91 -4.21 -1.37 -2.44
CA ILE A 91 -2.78 -0.98 -2.37
C ILE A 91 -2.32 0.12 -3.37
N ALA A 92 -3.07 0.39 -4.43
CA ALA A 92 -2.79 1.51 -5.33
C ALA A 92 -2.85 2.89 -4.63
N ASP A 93 -3.75 3.08 -3.66
CA ASP A 93 -3.88 4.34 -2.93
C ASP A 93 -2.70 4.54 -1.95
N ASP A 94 -2.31 3.47 -1.24
CA ASP A 94 -1.13 3.40 -0.38
C ASP A 94 0.12 3.75 -1.16
N ILE A 95 0.26 3.16 -2.35
CA ILE A 95 1.39 3.42 -3.25
C ILE A 95 1.38 4.86 -3.74
N ALA A 96 0.22 5.41 -4.12
CA ALA A 96 0.13 6.78 -4.61
C ALA A 96 0.52 7.78 -3.51
N CYS A 97 0.04 7.57 -2.28
CA CYS A 97 0.39 8.38 -1.13
C CYS A 97 1.88 8.24 -0.76
N GLY A 98 2.39 7.01 -0.66
CA GLY A 98 3.80 6.75 -0.37
C GLY A 98 4.75 7.37 -1.41
N LYS A 99 4.35 7.37 -2.68
CA LYS A 99 5.08 8.08 -3.74
C LYS A 99 5.12 9.60 -3.54
N GLN A 100 4.02 10.19 -3.11
CA GLN A 100 3.94 11.63 -2.86
C GLN A 100 4.88 12.04 -1.72
N ILE A 101 4.80 11.35 -0.58
CA ILE A 101 5.67 11.56 0.59
C ILE A 101 7.13 11.42 0.19
N ALA A 102 7.49 10.34 -0.50
CA ALA A 102 8.88 10.08 -0.89
C ALA A 102 9.42 11.15 -1.85
N ARG A 103 8.58 11.74 -2.72
CA ARG A 103 8.97 12.88 -3.57
C ARG A 103 9.23 14.14 -2.76
N GLU A 104 8.34 14.46 -1.82
CA GLU A 104 8.46 15.63 -0.95
C GLU A 104 9.72 15.53 -0.07
N ALA A 105 9.99 14.34 0.47
CA ALA A 105 11.17 14.03 1.26
C ALA A 105 12.46 13.88 0.42
N ARG A 106 12.37 13.92 -0.91
CA ARG A 106 13.49 13.68 -1.87
C ARG A 106 14.21 12.36 -1.63
N GLY A 107 13.47 11.34 -1.21
CA GLY A 107 13.99 10.02 -0.90
C GLY A 107 13.17 9.34 0.16
N LEU A 108 13.43 8.05 0.31
CA LEU A 108 13.12 7.35 1.54
C LEU A 108 14.44 7.15 2.29
N THR A 109 14.35 6.58 3.49
CA THR A 109 15.53 6.09 4.20
C THR A 109 15.78 4.61 3.78
N PRO A 110 17.00 4.20 3.33
CA PRO A 110 17.37 2.83 2.92
C PRO A 110 17.07 1.73 3.94
N CYS A 111 16.00 0.95 3.74
CA CYS A 111 15.80 -0.25 4.53
C CYS A 111 16.85 -1.29 4.12
N ILE A 112 17.73 -1.73 5.03
CA ILE A 112 18.63 -2.85 4.72
C ILE A 112 17.85 -4.15 4.81
N PRO A 113 17.92 -4.94 3.75
CA PRO A 113 18.16 -6.34 4.02
C PRO A 113 19.19 -6.96 3.08
N ASP A 114 20.19 -7.62 3.65
CA ASP A 114 21.07 -8.49 2.87
C ASP A 114 20.23 -9.62 2.23
N GLY A 115 20.14 -9.62 0.89
CA GLY A 115 19.63 -10.77 0.12
C GLY A 115 18.11 -11.01 0.10
N TRP A 116 17.24 -10.07 0.50
CA TRP A 116 15.80 -10.39 0.62
C TRP A 116 15.06 -10.67 -0.69
N LEU A 117 15.50 -10.08 -1.80
CA LEU A 117 14.89 -10.34 -3.12
C LEU A 117 15.62 -11.41 -3.94
N SER A 118 16.75 -11.97 -3.47
CA SER A 118 17.52 -12.95 -4.26
C SER A 118 16.72 -14.22 -4.61
N ASN A 119 15.69 -14.52 -3.84
CA ASN A 119 14.80 -15.66 -4.04
C ASN A 119 13.45 -15.28 -4.67
N CYS A 120 13.19 -14.01 -4.92
CA CYS A 120 12.04 -13.61 -5.74
C CYS A 120 12.50 -13.60 -7.19
N PRO A 121 11.71 -14.06 -8.17
CA PRO A 121 12.06 -14.00 -9.61
C PRO A 121 12.02 -12.56 -10.18
N LEU A 122 12.48 -11.58 -9.40
CA LEU A 122 12.54 -10.16 -9.68
C LEU A 122 14.03 -9.81 -9.82
N THR A 123 14.49 -9.65 -11.05
CA THR A 123 15.90 -9.41 -11.36
C THR A 123 16.43 -8.11 -10.76
N SER A 124 17.69 -8.19 -10.29
CA SER A 124 18.70 -7.19 -9.87
C SER A 124 18.70 -6.65 -8.43
N SER A 125 19.70 -7.13 -7.71
CA SER A 125 20.18 -6.84 -6.35
C SER A 125 21.17 -5.65 -6.28
N SER A 126 21.20 -4.91 -5.15
CA SER A 126 22.45 -4.50 -4.46
C SER A 126 22.17 -3.75 -3.15
N ALA A 127 23.14 -3.84 -2.23
CA ALA A 127 23.12 -3.59 -0.77
C ALA A 127 22.98 -2.13 -0.29
N GLY A 128 22.71 -1.94 1.00
CA GLY A 128 22.67 -0.65 1.72
C GLY A 128 22.66 -0.82 3.26
N MET A 129 22.91 0.25 4.04
CA MET A 129 23.25 0.37 5.49
C MET A 129 22.09 0.91 6.41
N PRO A 130 22.19 0.98 7.77
CA PRO A 130 21.04 0.68 8.68
C PRO A 130 20.06 1.82 8.96
N MET A 131 18.78 1.45 9.17
CA MET A 131 17.69 2.36 9.55
C MET A 131 17.49 2.49 11.05
N ARG A 132 17.28 3.73 11.49
CA ARG A 132 16.50 4.07 12.68
C ARG A 132 15.08 4.40 12.21
N SER A 133 14.09 3.97 13.00
CA SER A 133 12.64 4.10 12.82
C SER A 133 12.19 5.40 12.12
N LEU A 134 11.26 5.27 11.18
CA LEU A 134 10.59 6.37 10.47
C LEU A 134 9.64 7.19 11.35
N GLY A 135 9.50 6.87 12.64
CA GLY A 135 8.66 7.61 13.59
C GLY A 135 9.02 9.09 13.79
N ASN A 136 10.07 9.60 13.14
CA ASN A 136 10.51 11.00 13.21
C ASN A 136 10.45 11.76 11.86
N TRP A 137 9.92 11.15 10.79
CA TRP A 137 9.77 11.82 9.48
C TRP A 137 8.37 12.38 9.21
N PHE A 138 7.44 12.23 10.18
CA PHE A 138 6.13 12.88 10.21
C PHE A 138 5.93 13.67 11.50
#